data_AF-A0A081RMT0-F1
#
_entry.id   AF-A0A081RMT0-F1
#
_cell.length_a   1.000
_cell.length_b   1.000
_cell.length_c   1.000
_cell.angle_alpha   90.00
_cell.angle_beta   90.00
_cell.angle_gamma   90.00
#
_symmetry.space_group_name_H-M   'P 1'
#
loop_
_entity.id
_entity.type
_entity.pdbx_description
1 polymer ?
#
loop_
_entity_poly.entity_id
_entity_poly.type
_entity_poly.pdbx_seq_one_letter_code
_entity_poly.pdbx_strand_id
1 'polypeptide(L)'
;MVYTLIIDFDNKAKTKVIVLKPQITESELKEIVDKKKTKYFRRMLKTPKSHEVHVHSSMLVYEPIMLISGKYSANFYRKASYEINVDSNVKELVFEDGVFPATNFTPSSSFATKLKNNSVSIKLEEHVFVSHEDELVIDHHGKIRDFKYKVHNNDIENYPKRILKKNTVKDFEITEEAAAKKLILSLQSHEKFDDVRDLQENMSIDRMTKVYIPIFEARLIGPKRKVEILRYDAVKRKLL
;
A
#
# COMPACT_ATOMS: atom_id res chain seq x y z
N MET A 1 30.45 11.85 1.35
CA MET A 1 29.14 12.02 0.70
C MET A 1 28.20 12.60 1.72
N VAL A 2 27.62 13.78 1.44
CA VAL A 2 26.60 14.39 2.29
C VAL A 2 25.25 13.95 1.72
N TYR A 3 24.55 13.08 2.43
CA TYR A 3 23.17 12.70 2.10
C TYR A 3 22.25 13.79 2.61
N THR A 4 21.41 14.35 1.73
CA THR A 4 20.33 15.25 2.16
C THR A 4 19.02 14.57 1.83
N LEU A 5 18.46 13.87 2.82
CA LEU A 5 17.09 13.38 2.75
C LEU A 5 16.18 14.52 3.18
N ILE A 6 15.43 15.09 2.24
CA ILE A 6 14.43 16.11 2.56
C ILE A 6 13.10 15.37 2.77
N ILE A 7 12.71 15.20 4.03
CA ILE A 7 11.37 14.75 4.37
C ILE A 7 10.54 15.99 4.65
N ASP A 8 9.68 16.35 3.71
CA ASP A 8 8.72 17.44 3.89
C ASP A 8 7.56 16.95 4.77
N PHE A 9 7.75 17.01 6.09
CA PHE A 9 6.69 16.78 7.07
C PHE A 9 5.75 17.98 7.24
N ASP A 10 6.12 19.15 6.72
CA ASP A 10 5.35 20.40 6.90
C ASP A 10 4.17 20.48 5.93
N ASN A 11 4.24 19.75 4.80
CA ASN A 11 3.11 19.54 3.92
C ASN A 11 2.22 18.36 4.36
N LYS A 12 1.89 18.28 5.66
CA LYS A 12 0.95 17.29 6.21
C LYS A 12 -0.41 17.47 5.51
N ALA A 13 -0.68 16.61 4.53
CA ALA A 13 -2.00 16.54 3.89
C ALA A 13 -3.07 16.41 4.98
N LYS A 14 -4.00 17.37 5.02
CA LYS A 14 -5.08 17.37 6.01
C LYS A 14 -5.83 16.05 5.97
N THR A 15 -5.83 15.32 7.08
CA THR A 15 -6.51 14.03 7.17
C THR A 15 -7.99 14.15 6.83
N LYS A 16 -8.40 13.53 5.72
CA LYS A 16 -9.80 13.43 5.32
C LYS A 16 -10.50 12.36 6.15
N VAL A 17 -11.73 12.63 6.57
CA VAL A 17 -12.57 11.65 7.28
C VAL A 17 -13.72 11.25 6.37
N ILE A 18 -13.88 9.94 6.17
CA ILE A 18 -14.98 9.32 5.44
C ILE A 18 -15.65 8.34 6.40
N VAL A 19 -16.97 8.30 6.40
CA VAL A 19 -17.75 7.33 7.16
C VAL A 19 -18.66 6.61 6.17
N LEU A 20 -18.61 5.29 6.15
CA LEU A 20 -19.46 4.50 5.26
C LEU A 20 -20.85 4.30 5.87
N LYS A 21 -21.88 4.31 5.02
CA LYS A 21 -23.25 4.01 5.39
C LYS A 21 -23.45 2.50 5.55
N PRO A 22 -24.16 2.04 6.59
CA PRO A 22 -24.68 0.68 6.63
C PRO A 22 -25.59 0.42 5.42
N GLN A 23 -25.40 -0.72 4.74
CA GLN A 23 -26.21 -1.17 3.61
C GLN A 23 -27.25 -2.22 4.05
N ILE A 24 -27.63 -2.15 5.33
CA ILE A 24 -28.54 -3.08 5.99
C ILE A 24 -29.22 -2.35 7.16
N THR A 25 -30.49 -2.67 7.39
CA THR A 25 -31.27 -2.12 8.49
C THR A 25 -31.01 -2.86 9.81
N GLU A 26 -31.37 -2.24 10.93
CA GLU A 26 -31.23 -2.88 12.26
C GLU A 26 -32.12 -4.12 12.41
N SER A 27 -33.33 -4.12 11.83
CA SER A 27 -34.23 -5.27 11.85
C SER A 27 -33.63 -6.46 11.08
N GLU A 28 -33.12 -6.21 9.87
CA GLU A 28 -32.41 -7.24 9.09
C GLU A 28 -31.19 -7.79 9.84
N LEU A 29 -30.42 -6.93 10.51
CA LEU A 29 -29.28 -7.36 11.34
C LEU A 29 -29.71 -8.29 12.48
N LYS A 30 -30.77 -7.92 13.22
CA LYS A 30 -31.33 -8.75 14.31
C LYS A 30 -31.75 -10.12 13.80
N GLU A 31 -32.40 -10.19 12.64
CA GLU A 31 -32.76 -11.46 12.02
C GLU A 31 -31.54 -12.31 11.63
N ILE A 32 -30.51 -11.68 11.04
CA ILE A 32 -29.28 -12.39 10.66
C ILE A 32 -28.60 -12.97 11.90
N VAL A 33 -28.52 -12.18 12.97
CA VAL A 33 -27.93 -12.61 14.23
C VAL A 33 -28.70 -13.79 14.79
N ASP A 34 -30.02 -13.70 14.88
CA ASP A 34 -30.84 -14.80 15.41
C ASP A 34 -30.70 -16.09 14.59
N LYS A 35 -30.67 -15.97 13.25
CA LYS A 35 -30.47 -17.10 12.32
C LYS A 35 -29.06 -17.72 12.40
N LYS A 36 -28.04 -16.97 12.82
CA LYS A 36 -26.63 -17.40 12.77
C LYS A 36 -26.00 -17.66 14.14
N LYS A 37 -26.59 -17.15 15.24
CA LYS A 37 -26.00 -17.17 16.60
C LYS A 37 -25.59 -18.57 17.07
N THR A 38 -26.35 -19.61 16.74
CA THR A 38 -26.06 -20.99 17.20
C THR A 38 -24.79 -21.57 16.58
N LYS A 39 -24.38 -21.10 15.39
CA LYS A 39 -23.18 -21.60 14.71
C LYS A 39 -21.89 -21.29 15.47
N TYR A 40 -21.85 -20.19 16.21
CA TYR A 40 -20.70 -19.78 17.03
C TYR A 40 -20.44 -20.75 18.21
N PHE A 41 -21.44 -21.57 18.57
CA PHE A 41 -21.36 -22.53 19.66
C PHE A 41 -21.40 -23.98 19.17
N ARG A 42 -21.30 -24.21 17.86
CA ARG A 42 -21.26 -25.56 17.30
C ARG A 42 -19.99 -26.27 17.78
N ARG A 43 -20.16 -27.46 18.37
CA ARG A 43 -19.06 -28.34 18.76
C ARG A 43 -19.19 -29.65 18.01
N MET A 44 -18.22 -29.95 17.14
CA MET A 44 -18.31 -31.07 16.19
C MET A 44 -19.61 -30.96 15.36
N LEU A 45 -20.39 -32.05 15.26
CA LEU A 45 -21.67 -32.07 14.54
C LEU A 45 -22.87 -31.61 15.40
N LYS A 46 -22.68 -31.27 16.69
CA LYS A 46 -23.76 -30.83 17.57
C LYS A 46 -23.83 -29.31 17.61
N THR A 47 -24.97 -28.77 17.19
CA THR A 47 -25.32 -27.34 17.27
C THR A 47 -26.35 -27.18 18.38
N PRO A 48 -26.19 -26.21 19.29
CA PRO A 48 -27.19 -25.95 20.32
C PRO A 48 -28.51 -25.46 19.71
N LYS A 49 -29.60 -25.64 20.44
CA LYS A 49 -30.92 -25.11 20.07
C LYS A 49 -30.90 -23.58 20.15
N SER A 50 -31.75 -22.92 19.35
CA SER A 50 -31.78 -21.45 19.29
C SER A 50 -32.04 -20.79 20.65
N HIS A 51 -32.89 -21.39 21.49
CA HIS A 51 -33.20 -20.87 22.82
C HIS A 51 -32.07 -21.07 23.84
N GLU A 52 -31.05 -21.88 23.54
CA GLU A 52 -29.87 -22.06 24.41
C GLU A 52 -28.78 -21.00 24.13
N VAL A 53 -28.99 -20.16 23.11
CA VAL A 53 -28.08 -19.08 22.73
C VAL A 53 -28.83 -17.75 22.73
N HIS A 54 -28.42 -16.86 23.63
CA HIS A 54 -29.03 -15.55 23.82
C HIS A 54 -28.13 -14.46 23.25
N VAL A 55 -28.74 -13.47 22.61
CA VAL A 55 -28.06 -12.21 22.29
C VAL A 55 -28.15 -11.34 23.53
N HIS A 56 -27.01 -11.14 24.21
CA HIS A 56 -26.96 -10.38 25.44
C HIS A 56 -26.93 -8.87 25.18
N SER A 57 -26.18 -8.46 24.16
CA SER A 57 -26.15 -7.08 23.69
C SER A 57 -25.81 -7.05 22.21
N SER A 58 -26.16 -5.95 21.57
CA SER A 58 -25.77 -5.66 20.20
C SER A 58 -25.56 -4.17 20.00
N MET A 59 -24.56 -3.80 19.22
CA MET A 59 -24.25 -2.41 18.93
C MET A 59 -23.67 -2.25 17.52
N LEU A 60 -23.88 -1.07 16.94
CA LEU A 60 -23.16 -0.64 15.75
C LEU A 60 -21.88 0.07 16.18
N VAL A 61 -20.75 -0.42 15.70
CA VAL A 61 -19.42 0.12 15.98
C VAL A 61 -18.79 0.58 14.69
N TYR A 62 -18.16 1.74 14.70
CA TYR A 62 -17.41 2.24 13.56
C TYR A 62 -15.93 1.92 13.72
N GLU A 63 -15.41 1.04 12.88
CA GLU A 63 -14.01 0.64 12.87
C GLU A 63 -13.23 1.44 11.83
N PRO A 64 -12.13 2.09 12.24
CA PRO A 64 -11.38 2.91 11.31
C PRO A 64 -10.33 2.10 10.54
N ILE A 65 -10.09 2.50 9.30
CA ILE A 65 -8.93 2.10 8.48
C ILE A 65 -8.34 3.34 7.82
N MET A 66 -7.02 3.36 7.64
CA MET A 66 -6.29 4.50 7.12
C MET A 66 -5.81 4.18 5.72
N LEU A 67 -6.22 4.99 4.76
CA LEU A 67 -5.63 5.04 3.43
C LEU A 67 -4.59 6.14 3.43
N ILE A 68 -3.34 5.79 3.15
CA ILE A 68 -2.25 6.74 3.04
C ILE A 68 -1.53 6.52 1.72
N SER A 69 -1.37 7.59 0.94
CA SER A 69 -0.62 7.55 -0.32
C SER A 69 0.38 8.68 -0.37
N GLY A 70 1.43 8.47 -1.15
CA GLY A 70 2.50 9.44 -1.29
C GLY A 70 3.45 9.04 -2.39
N LYS A 71 4.45 9.90 -2.55
CA LYS A 71 5.39 9.83 -3.65
C LYS A 71 6.81 9.85 -3.13
N TYR A 72 7.67 9.12 -3.82
CA TYR A 72 9.11 9.20 -3.69
C TYR A 72 9.71 9.65 -5.01
N SER A 73 10.74 10.48 -4.93
CA SER A 73 11.60 10.77 -6.07
C SER A 73 13.07 10.84 -5.66
N ALA A 74 13.93 10.40 -6.57
CA ALA A 74 15.38 10.51 -6.44
C ALA A 74 15.98 11.11 -7.70
N ASN A 75 16.90 12.04 -7.50
CA ASN A 75 17.66 12.69 -8.55
C ASN A 75 19.15 12.48 -8.27
N PHE A 76 19.89 11.87 -9.19
CA PHE A 76 21.30 11.49 -8.96
C PHE A 76 22.06 11.28 -10.26
N TYR A 77 23.39 11.25 -10.17
CA TYR A 77 24.27 10.80 -11.24
C TYR A 77 24.72 9.35 -10.98
N ARG A 78 24.70 8.50 -12.00
CA ARG A 78 25.29 7.15 -11.93
C ARG A 78 26.25 6.90 -13.09
N LYS A 79 27.27 6.08 -12.86
CA LYS A 79 28.14 5.60 -13.94
C LYS A 79 27.35 4.64 -14.84
N ALA A 80 27.55 4.76 -16.14
CA ALA A 80 27.00 3.87 -17.13
C ALA A 80 28.04 3.50 -18.20
N SER A 81 27.84 2.35 -18.83
CA SER A 81 28.65 1.88 -19.94
C SER A 81 27.72 1.44 -21.07
N TYR A 82 27.83 2.11 -22.21
CA TYR A 82 27.08 1.79 -23.41
C TYR A 82 27.97 1.10 -24.42
N GLU A 83 27.45 0.05 -25.07
CA GLU A 83 28.12 -0.59 -26.19
C GLU A 83 27.47 -0.17 -27.50
N ILE A 84 28.27 0.41 -28.39
CA ILE A 84 27.87 0.71 -29.75
C ILE A 84 28.43 -0.39 -30.64
N ASN A 85 27.54 -1.15 -31.27
CA ASN A 85 27.94 -2.13 -32.29
C ASN A 85 28.40 -1.39 -33.55
N VAL A 86 29.56 -1.77 -34.05
CA VAL A 86 30.20 -1.19 -35.24
C VAL A 86 30.67 -2.29 -36.18
N ASP A 87 30.88 -1.94 -37.45
CA ASP A 87 31.42 -2.90 -38.42
C ASP A 87 32.81 -3.38 -38.00
N SER A 88 33.19 -4.59 -38.42
CA SER A 88 34.45 -5.22 -37.99
C SER A 88 35.70 -4.46 -38.44
N ASN A 89 35.58 -3.60 -39.45
CA ASN A 89 36.66 -2.75 -39.96
C ASN A 89 36.73 -1.38 -39.27
N VAL A 90 35.82 -1.05 -38.36
CA VAL A 90 35.86 0.18 -37.56
C VAL A 90 36.85 0.02 -36.41
N LYS A 91 37.90 0.85 -36.40
CA LYS A 91 38.96 0.83 -35.38
C LYS A 91 38.60 1.63 -34.13
N GLU A 92 37.96 2.78 -34.33
CA GLU A 92 37.63 3.73 -33.27
C GLU A 92 36.43 4.60 -33.70
N LEU A 93 35.67 5.07 -32.72
CA LEU A 93 34.68 6.13 -32.90
C LEU A 93 35.27 7.44 -32.38
N VAL A 94 35.08 8.52 -33.12
CA VAL A 94 35.45 9.88 -32.71
C VAL A 94 34.16 10.67 -32.57
N PHE A 95 33.93 11.25 -31.39
CA PHE A 95 32.76 12.08 -31.11
C PHE A 95 33.19 13.29 -30.28
N GLU A 96 32.93 14.48 -30.82
CA GLU A 96 33.51 15.75 -30.32
C GLU A 96 35.03 15.61 -30.13
N ASP A 97 35.52 15.80 -28.90
CA ASP A 97 36.94 15.71 -28.55
C ASP A 97 37.36 14.31 -28.04
N GLY A 98 36.43 13.35 -28.03
CA GLY A 98 36.67 11.99 -27.52
C GLY A 98 37.02 10.98 -28.61
N VAL A 99 37.98 10.10 -28.31
CA VAL A 99 38.33 8.94 -29.16
C VAL A 99 38.09 7.65 -28.38
N PHE A 100 37.24 6.77 -28.93
CA PHE A 100 36.78 5.55 -28.28
C PHE A 100 37.17 4.33 -29.13
N PRO A 101 38.19 3.56 -28.73
CA PRO A 101 38.69 2.43 -29.51
C PRO A 101 37.71 1.25 -29.47
N ALA A 102 37.67 0.49 -30.57
CA ALA A 102 36.86 -0.72 -30.66
C ALA A 102 37.51 -1.91 -29.92
N THR A 103 36.67 -2.65 -29.21
CA THR A 103 37.09 -3.68 -28.25
C THR A 103 37.77 -4.88 -28.90
N ASN A 104 37.39 -5.22 -30.14
CA ASN A 104 37.85 -6.42 -30.84
C ASN A 104 38.59 -6.11 -32.15
N PHE A 105 39.11 -4.89 -32.34
CA PHE A 105 39.84 -4.55 -33.57
C PHE A 105 41.19 -5.29 -33.65
N THR A 106 41.30 -6.22 -34.59
CA THR A 106 42.58 -6.85 -34.96
C THR A 106 43.01 -6.36 -36.35
N PRO A 107 44.17 -5.70 -36.50
CA PRO A 107 44.71 -5.36 -37.80
C PRO A 107 45.25 -6.64 -38.47
N SER A 108 44.40 -7.40 -39.16
CA SER A 108 44.83 -8.60 -39.91
C SER A 108 44.32 -8.58 -41.34
N SER A 109 45.27 -8.64 -42.26
CA SER A 109 45.18 -8.58 -43.72
C SER A 109 44.59 -9.83 -44.40
N SER A 110 43.69 -10.57 -43.76
CA SER A 110 43.16 -11.83 -44.31
C SER A 110 41.64 -11.81 -44.41
N PHE A 111 41.16 -11.72 -45.64
CA PHE A 111 39.79 -11.76 -46.15
C PHE A 111 38.93 -13.00 -45.76
N ALA A 112 39.30 -13.79 -44.75
CA ALA A 112 38.79 -15.15 -44.59
C ALA A 112 38.39 -15.58 -43.16
N THR A 113 38.22 -14.68 -42.20
CA THR A 113 37.72 -15.05 -40.86
C THR A 113 36.39 -14.35 -40.61
N LYS A 114 35.34 -15.12 -40.31
CA LYS A 114 33.98 -14.64 -40.02
C LYS A 114 34.04 -13.35 -39.21
N LEU A 115 33.46 -12.27 -39.74
CA LEU A 115 33.38 -10.97 -39.06
C LEU A 115 32.80 -11.22 -37.66
N LYS A 116 33.62 -11.05 -36.61
CA LYS A 116 33.09 -10.91 -35.26
C LYS A 116 32.43 -9.54 -35.19
N ASN A 117 31.25 -9.49 -34.57
CA ASN A 117 30.64 -8.23 -34.19
C ASN A 117 31.66 -7.44 -33.37
N ASN A 118 31.96 -6.22 -33.81
CA ASN A 118 32.84 -5.31 -33.10
C ASN A 118 31.98 -4.32 -32.33
N SER A 119 32.46 -3.88 -31.18
CA SER A 119 31.74 -2.92 -30.34
C SER A 119 32.71 -1.94 -29.70
N VAL A 120 32.23 -0.73 -29.47
CA VAL A 120 32.94 0.32 -28.74
C VAL A 120 32.20 0.53 -27.42
N SER A 121 32.91 0.39 -26.30
CA SER A 121 32.38 0.71 -24.97
C SER A 121 32.62 2.18 -24.66
N ILE A 122 31.56 2.91 -24.34
CA ILE A 122 31.60 4.31 -23.93
C ILE A 122 31.18 4.38 -22.47
N LYS A 123 32.09 4.85 -21.62
CA LYS A 123 31.82 5.11 -20.19
C LYS A 123 31.43 6.56 -20.01
N LEU A 124 30.31 6.78 -19.33
CA LEU A 124 29.77 8.12 -19.06
C LEU A 124 29.03 8.14 -17.72
N GLU A 125 28.58 9.32 -17.32
CA GLU A 125 27.62 9.48 -16.22
C GLU A 125 26.23 9.79 -16.79
N GLU A 126 25.22 9.09 -16.28
CA GLU A 126 23.82 9.40 -16.52
C GLU A 126 23.30 10.29 -15.41
N HIS A 127 22.58 11.34 -15.77
CA HIS A 127 21.74 12.08 -14.83
C HIS A 127 20.36 11.42 -14.79
N VAL A 128 20.07 10.73 -13.68
CA VAL A 128 18.89 9.89 -13.51
C VAL A 128 17.88 10.57 -12.59
N PHE A 129 16.62 10.55 -13.01
CA PHE A 129 15.48 10.88 -12.18
C PHE A 129 14.55 9.67 -12.09
N VAL A 130 14.35 9.15 -10.88
CA VAL A 130 13.36 8.09 -10.59
C VAL A 130 12.23 8.66 -9.75
N SER A 131 11.03 8.17 -9.97
CA SER A 131 9.84 8.61 -9.26
C SER A 131 8.79 7.52 -9.25
N HIS A 132 8.29 7.18 -8.07
CA HIS A 132 7.19 6.23 -7.91
C HIS A 132 6.27 6.66 -6.78
N GLU A 133 5.05 6.13 -6.84
CA GLU A 133 3.99 6.37 -5.87
C GLU A 133 3.61 5.05 -5.21
N ASP A 134 3.14 5.13 -3.98
CA ASP A 134 2.62 3.98 -3.26
C ASP A 134 1.40 4.37 -2.42
N GLU A 135 0.51 3.40 -2.20
CA GLU A 135 -0.66 3.54 -1.34
C GLU A 135 -0.74 2.34 -0.38
N LEU A 136 -0.82 2.65 0.91
CA LEU A 136 -1.03 1.66 1.96
C LEU A 136 -2.40 1.78 2.59
N VAL A 137 -2.98 0.63 2.93
CA VAL A 137 -4.21 0.52 3.71
C VAL A 137 -3.85 -0.09 5.05
N ILE A 138 -4.10 0.64 6.13
CA ILE A 138 -3.68 0.26 7.47
C ILE A 138 -4.92 0.10 8.35
N ASP A 139 -5.09 -1.08 8.95
CA ASP A 139 -6.18 -1.33 9.89
C ASP A 139 -5.96 -0.61 11.24
N HIS A 140 -6.99 -0.56 12.08
CA HIS A 140 -6.91 0.15 13.37
C HIS A 140 -5.80 -0.36 14.32
N HIS A 141 -5.31 -1.60 14.14
CA HIS A 141 -4.17 -2.17 14.86
C HIS A 141 -2.82 -1.85 14.21
N GLY A 142 -2.82 -1.09 13.12
CA GLY A 142 -1.61 -0.74 12.38
C GLY A 142 -1.15 -1.80 11.37
N LYS A 143 -1.92 -2.84 11.05
CA LYS A 143 -1.49 -3.86 10.07
C LYS A 143 -1.85 -3.43 8.66
N ILE A 144 -0.94 -3.68 7.71
CA ILE A 144 -1.18 -3.43 6.28
C ILE A 144 -2.16 -4.48 5.75
N ARG A 145 -3.17 -4.04 5.00
CA ARG A 145 -4.26 -4.84 4.44
C ARG A 145 -4.59 -4.39 3.02
N ASP A 146 -5.48 -5.13 2.36
CA ASP A 146 -6.12 -4.66 1.13
C ASP A 146 -7.36 -3.84 1.46
N PHE A 147 -7.62 -2.79 0.68
CA PHE A 147 -8.89 -2.07 0.77
C PHE A 147 -9.98 -2.87 0.07
N LYS A 148 -10.86 -3.49 0.87
CA LYS A 148 -11.87 -4.43 0.34
C LYS A 148 -13.21 -3.77 0.00
N TYR A 149 -13.32 -2.44 0.02
CA TYR A 149 -14.59 -1.74 -0.19
C TYR A 149 -14.61 -1.05 -1.56
N LYS A 150 -15.72 -1.19 -2.28
CA LYS A 150 -16.04 -0.31 -3.41
C LYS A 150 -16.87 0.81 -2.83
N VAL A 151 -16.36 2.04 -2.85
CA VAL A 151 -17.02 3.19 -2.22
C VAL A 151 -17.51 4.13 -3.31
N HIS A 152 -18.82 4.29 -3.41
CA HIS A 152 -19.47 5.31 -4.24
C HIS A 152 -19.92 6.49 -3.37
N ASN A 153 -20.19 7.66 -3.97
CA ASN A 153 -20.64 8.83 -3.22
C ASN A 153 -21.88 8.57 -2.37
N ASN A 154 -22.81 7.74 -2.87
CA ASN A 154 -24.03 7.40 -2.14
C ASN A 154 -23.76 6.53 -0.90
N ASP A 155 -22.62 5.85 -0.84
CA ASP A 155 -22.22 5.00 0.28
C ASP A 155 -21.54 5.78 1.42
N ILE A 156 -21.31 7.08 1.23
CA ILE A 156 -20.63 7.94 2.20
C ILE A 156 -21.66 8.75 2.99
N GLU A 157 -21.50 8.81 4.31
CA GLU A 157 -22.28 9.67 5.19
C GLU A 157 -22.03 11.15 4.92
N ASN A 158 -23.11 11.92 4.80
CA ASN A 158 -23.03 13.36 4.53
C ASN A 158 -22.49 14.17 5.73
N TYR A 159 -22.65 13.64 6.95
CA TYR A 159 -22.29 14.32 8.20
C TYR A 159 -21.43 13.42 9.10
N PRO A 160 -20.20 13.07 8.68
CA PRO A 160 -19.37 12.06 9.35
C PRO A 160 -19.13 12.36 10.83
N LYS A 161 -18.82 13.61 11.18
CA LYS A 161 -18.62 14.04 12.58
C LYS A 161 -19.87 13.81 13.46
N ARG A 162 -21.07 13.98 12.92
CA ARG A 162 -22.33 13.78 13.66
C ARG A 162 -22.60 12.29 13.86
N ILE A 163 -22.32 11.47 12.85
CA ILE A 163 -22.47 10.00 12.94
C ILE A 163 -21.50 9.44 13.97
N LEU A 164 -20.22 9.79 13.89
CA LEU A 164 -19.19 9.29 14.81
C LEU A 164 -19.44 9.72 16.28
N LYS A 165 -19.92 10.94 16.53
CA LYS A 165 -20.25 11.40 17.89
C LYS A 165 -21.43 10.65 18.54
N LYS A 166 -22.33 10.08 17.73
CA LYS A 166 -23.55 9.42 18.21
C LYS A 166 -23.39 7.91 18.37
N ASN A 167 -22.30 7.34 17.87
CA ASN A 167 -22.09 5.90 17.82
C ASN A 167 -20.79 5.52 18.52
N THR A 168 -20.63 4.24 18.83
CA THR A 168 -19.37 3.71 19.30
C THR A 168 -18.36 3.73 18.16
N VAL A 169 -17.17 4.26 18.42
CA VAL A 169 -16.07 4.35 17.44
C VAL A 169 -14.86 3.66 18.06
N LYS A 170 -14.19 2.78 17.32
CA LYS A 170 -12.89 2.24 17.75
C LYS A 170 -11.79 3.24 17.46
N ASP A 171 -10.83 3.32 18.36
CA ASP A 171 -9.67 4.17 18.18
C ASP A 171 -8.65 3.53 17.22
N PHE A 172 -7.83 4.37 16.60
CA PHE A 172 -6.60 3.91 15.99
C PHE A 172 -5.57 3.65 17.08
N GLU A 173 -4.99 2.47 17.08
CA GLU A 173 -3.89 2.11 17.99
C GLU A 173 -2.54 2.66 17.52
N ILE A 174 -2.48 3.23 16.30
CA ILE A 174 -1.29 3.86 15.74
C ILE A 174 -1.51 5.35 15.44
N THR A 175 -0.44 6.13 15.55
CA THR A 175 -0.46 7.55 15.18
C THR A 175 -0.37 7.74 13.66
N GLU A 176 -0.78 8.91 13.19
CA GLU A 176 -0.62 9.31 11.77
C GLU A 176 0.85 9.32 11.35
N GLU A 177 1.75 9.69 12.27
CA GLU A 177 3.21 9.66 12.06
C GLU A 177 3.75 8.23 11.92
N ALA A 178 3.23 7.30 12.73
CA ALA A 178 3.60 5.89 12.59
C ALA A 178 3.10 5.30 11.26
N ALA A 179 1.91 5.70 10.79
CA ALA A 179 1.41 5.32 9.47
C ALA A 179 2.25 5.91 8.34
N ALA A 180 2.60 7.19 8.42
CA ALA A 180 3.49 7.88 7.49
C ALA A 180 4.85 7.16 7.37
N LYS A 181 5.44 6.79 8.51
CA LYS A 181 6.70 6.03 8.53
C LYS A 181 6.60 4.70 7.80
N LYS A 182 5.46 4.01 7.86
CA LYS A 182 5.26 2.75 7.12
C LYS A 182 5.22 2.98 5.61
N LEU A 183 4.55 4.04 5.16
CA LEU A 183 4.54 4.41 3.75
C LEU A 183 5.95 4.76 3.25
N ILE A 184 6.70 5.57 4.03
CA ILE A 184 8.08 5.92 3.71
C ILE A 184 8.96 4.67 3.53
N LEU A 185 8.87 3.71 4.45
CA LEU A 185 9.61 2.46 4.35
C LEU A 185 9.22 1.64 3.11
N SER A 186 7.93 1.65 2.75
CA SER A 186 7.44 0.98 1.54
C SER A 186 8.02 1.62 0.28
N LEU A 187 7.97 2.96 0.19
CA LEU A 187 8.53 3.72 -0.91
C LEU A 187 10.05 3.49 -1.05
N GLN A 188 10.81 3.55 0.04
CA GLN A 188 12.27 3.32 0.02
C GLN A 188 12.65 1.90 -0.41
N SER A 189 11.82 0.90 -0.13
CA SER A 189 12.15 -0.50 -0.44
C SER A 189 12.29 -0.82 -1.93
N HIS A 190 11.77 0.06 -2.80
CA HIS A 190 11.77 -0.12 -4.24
C HIS A 190 13.09 0.28 -4.91
N GLU A 191 13.97 1.02 -4.22
CA GLU A 191 15.18 1.59 -4.83
C GLU A 191 16.42 1.31 -3.98
N LYS A 192 17.50 0.92 -4.65
CA LYS A 192 18.84 0.79 -4.04
C LYS A 192 19.83 1.54 -4.92
N PHE A 193 20.49 2.54 -4.36
CA PHE A 193 21.47 3.34 -5.06
C PHE A 193 22.88 2.94 -4.64
N ASP A 194 23.54 2.18 -5.50
CA ASP A 194 24.96 1.82 -5.34
C ASP A 194 25.81 2.68 -6.28
N ASP A 195 26.93 3.22 -5.78
CA ASP A 195 27.90 4.03 -6.54
C ASP A 195 27.28 5.21 -7.31
N VAL A 196 26.39 5.96 -6.66
CA VAL A 196 25.77 7.20 -7.19
C VAL A 196 26.41 8.47 -6.61
N ARG A 197 26.37 9.55 -7.37
CA ARG A 197 26.83 10.89 -6.98
C ARG A 197 25.66 11.88 -6.94
N ASP A 198 25.74 12.86 -6.05
CA ASP A 198 24.74 13.94 -5.85
C ASP A 198 23.30 13.44 -5.68
N LEU A 199 23.11 12.35 -4.91
CA LEU A 199 21.78 11.82 -4.61
C LEU A 199 20.95 12.82 -3.80
N GLN A 200 19.82 13.23 -4.38
CA GLN A 200 18.80 14.04 -3.75
C GLN A 200 17.49 13.25 -3.69
N GLU A 201 17.06 12.91 -2.48
CA GLU A 201 15.82 12.17 -2.24
C GLU A 201 14.75 13.09 -1.69
N ASN A 202 13.53 12.97 -2.23
CA ASN A 202 12.36 13.69 -1.76
C ASN A 202 11.21 12.72 -1.53
N MET A 203 10.45 12.98 -0.47
CA MET A 203 9.24 12.22 -0.13
C MET A 203 8.11 13.17 0.24
N SER A 204 6.92 12.89 -0.26
CA SER A 204 5.69 13.61 0.09
C SER A 204 4.58 12.63 0.45
N ILE A 205 3.73 13.06 1.39
CA ILE A 205 2.45 12.39 1.67
C ILE A 205 1.38 13.18 0.95
N ASP A 206 0.81 12.60 -0.09
CA ASP A 206 -0.16 13.30 -0.94
C ASP A 206 -1.56 13.23 -0.34
N ARG A 207 -1.91 12.10 0.29
CA ARG A 207 -3.24 11.89 0.85
C ARG A 207 -3.21 11.01 2.09
N MET A 208 -3.92 11.47 3.12
CA MET A 208 -4.30 10.65 4.28
C MET A 208 -5.81 10.68 4.46
N THR A 209 -6.44 9.51 4.50
CA THR A 209 -7.89 9.37 4.66
C THR A 209 -8.21 8.31 5.71
N LYS A 210 -8.92 8.71 6.77
CA LYS A 210 -9.53 7.78 7.74
C LYS A 210 -10.93 7.40 7.24
N VAL A 211 -11.12 6.12 6.94
CA VAL A 211 -12.40 5.54 6.54
C VAL A 211 -12.97 4.76 7.72
N TYR A 212 -14.14 5.13 8.19
CA TYR A 212 -14.85 4.44 9.27
C TYR A 212 -15.91 3.50 8.69
N ILE A 213 -15.80 2.23 9.02
CA ILE A 213 -16.66 1.16 8.52
C ILE A 213 -17.65 0.77 9.62
N PRO A 214 -18.96 0.77 9.35
CA PRO A 214 -19.96 0.26 10.28
C PRO A 214 -19.88 -1.27 10.39
N ILE A 215 -19.47 -1.75 11.56
CA ILE A 215 -19.45 -3.15 11.96
C ILE A 215 -20.49 -3.36 13.05
N PHE A 216 -21.41 -4.28 12.83
CA PHE A 216 -22.34 -4.69 13.86
C PHE A 216 -21.69 -5.77 14.73
N GLU A 217 -21.69 -5.56 16.04
CA GLU A 217 -21.17 -6.51 17.03
C GLU A 217 -22.29 -6.98 17.95
N ALA A 218 -22.50 -8.29 18.04
CA ALA A 218 -23.44 -8.92 18.95
C ALA A 218 -22.71 -9.83 19.93
N ARG A 219 -22.89 -9.57 21.23
CA ARG A 219 -22.39 -10.43 22.29
C ARG A 219 -23.39 -11.56 22.52
N LEU A 220 -22.93 -12.78 22.30
CA LEU A 220 -23.73 -14.00 22.43
C LEU A 220 -23.35 -14.74 23.72
N ILE A 221 -24.35 -15.25 24.42
CA ILE A 221 -24.16 -16.13 25.59
C ILE A 221 -24.80 -17.48 25.25
N GLY A 222 -23.98 -18.51 25.19
CA GLY A 222 -24.41 -19.87 24.89
C GLY A 222 -24.33 -20.82 26.09
N PRO A 223 -24.41 -22.15 25.85
CA PRO A 223 -24.32 -23.17 26.89
C PRO A 223 -23.07 -23.01 27.76
N LYS A 224 -23.19 -23.36 29.04
CA LYS A 224 -22.12 -23.22 30.05
C LYS A 224 -21.61 -21.78 30.21
N ARG A 225 -22.46 -20.78 29.93
CA ARG A 225 -22.14 -19.34 30.00
C ARG A 225 -20.96 -18.94 29.09
N LYS A 226 -20.67 -19.72 28.05
CA LYS A 226 -19.65 -19.38 27.07
C LYS A 226 -20.08 -18.09 26.35
N VAL A 227 -19.16 -17.14 26.22
CA VAL A 227 -19.38 -15.86 25.52
C VAL A 227 -18.68 -15.91 24.18
N GLU A 228 -19.37 -15.49 23.13
CA GLU A 228 -18.82 -15.31 21.78
C GLU A 228 -19.26 -13.95 21.23
N ILE A 229 -18.50 -13.42 20.26
CA ILE A 229 -18.86 -12.17 19.58
C ILE A 229 -19.12 -12.47 18.11
N LEU A 230 -20.35 -12.20 17.66
CA LEU A 230 -20.69 -12.20 16.25
C LEU A 230 -20.41 -10.81 15.70
N ARG A 231 -19.59 -10.73 14.66
CA ARG A 231 -19.25 -9.49 13.96
C ARG A 231 -19.77 -9.57 12.53
N TYR A 232 -20.38 -8.48 12.06
CA TYR A 232 -20.97 -8.41 10.73
C TYR A 232 -20.63 -7.07 10.07
N ASP A 233 -19.98 -7.12 8.92
CA ASP A 233 -19.70 -5.98 8.06
C ASP A 233 -21.00 -5.48 7.43
N ALA A 234 -21.50 -4.35 7.93
CA ALA A 234 -22.78 -3.78 7.52
C ALA A 234 -22.72 -3.14 6.13
N VAL A 235 -21.53 -2.94 5.55
CA VAL A 235 -21.37 -2.44 4.18
C VAL A 235 -21.37 -3.61 3.19
N LYS A 236 -20.56 -4.64 3.45
CA LYS A 236 -20.47 -5.83 2.57
C LYS A 236 -21.58 -6.84 2.79
N ARG A 237 -22.40 -6.66 3.83
CA ARG A 237 -23.43 -7.61 4.26
C ARG A 237 -22.84 -9.01 4.54
N LYS A 238 -21.71 -9.08 5.26
CA LYS A 238 -20.95 -10.32 5.47
C LYS A 238 -20.54 -10.52 6.93
N LEU A 239 -20.64 -11.76 7.43
CA LEU A 239 -20.05 -12.17 8.72
C LEU A 239 -18.51 -12.12 8.65
N LEU A 240 -17.89 -11.64 9.72
CA LEU A 240 -16.44 -11.54 9.89
C LEU A 240 -15.87 -12.73 10.67
#